data_AF-X1USQ6-F1
#
_entry.id   AF-X1USQ6-F1
#
_cell.length_a   1.000
_cell.length_b   1.000
_cell.length_c   1.000
_cell.angle_alpha   90.00
_cell.angle_beta   90.00
_cell.angle_gamma   90.00
#
_symmetry.space_group_name_H-M   'P 1'
#
loop_
_entity.id
_entity.type
_entity.pdbx_description
1 polymer ?
#
loop_
_entity_poly.entity_id
_entity_poly.type
_entity_poly.pdbx_seq_one_letter_code
_entity_poly.pdbx_strand_id
1 'polypeptide(L)'
;MVASPRMLRKNFAFTFWKNLLPDRKEAILFTGGVQYTEEIRKSILQKQKDRFEDPFVSKKRSLAERRFYTLNLDLYIIDAKTGKALYKRTFKESKGFENPKQTAPFAFFELIQKVKAKFFRNILGEATIQERYLIY
;
A
#
# COMPACT_ATOMS: atom_id res chain seq x y z
N MET A 1 -7.72 24.10 -21.13
CA MET A 1 -8.66 22.97 -20.96
C MET A 1 -7.88 21.77 -20.44
N VAL A 2 -8.02 21.42 -19.16
CA VAL A 2 -7.29 20.30 -18.54
C VAL A 2 -8.25 19.11 -18.44
N ALA A 3 -7.98 18.06 -19.21
CA ALA A 3 -8.79 16.84 -19.19
C ALA A 3 -8.62 16.10 -17.86
N SER A 4 -9.75 15.76 -17.23
CA SER A 4 -9.82 15.06 -15.95
C SER A 4 -9.29 13.62 -16.07
N PRO A 5 -8.40 13.13 -15.17
CA PRO A 5 -7.77 11.79 -15.29
C PRO A 5 -8.72 10.61 -15.09
N ARG A 6 -9.98 10.86 -14.72
CA ARG A 6 -10.96 9.81 -14.39
C ARG A 6 -11.53 9.09 -15.61
N MET A 7 -11.42 9.65 -16.81
CA MET A 7 -12.12 9.13 -17.99
C MET A 7 -11.34 8.04 -18.74
N LEU A 8 -10.02 7.94 -18.54
CA LEU A 8 -9.16 6.98 -19.26
C LEU A 8 -9.16 5.55 -18.69
N ARG A 9 -9.77 5.31 -17.52
CA ARG A 9 -9.75 3.97 -16.89
C ARG A 9 -10.80 2.99 -17.40
N LYS A 10 -11.81 3.43 -18.18
CA LYS A 10 -12.94 2.57 -18.58
C LYS A 10 -12.76 1.79 -19.87
N ASN A 11 -11.86 2.20 -20.78
CA ASN A 11 -11.78 1.62 -22.13
C ASN A 11 -10.50 0.81 -22.42
N PHE A 12 -9.60 0.64 -21.46
CA PHE A 12 -8.32 -0.05 -21.67
C PHE A 12 -8.44 -1.58 -21.70
N ALA A 13 -9.56 -2.15 -21.25
CA ALA A 13 -9.53 -3.53 -20.74
C ALA A 13 -10.00 -4.63 -21.69
N PHE A 14 -10.82 -4.39 -22.74
CA PHE A 14 -11.43 -5.53 -23.44
C PHE A 14 -10.66 -6.01 -24.69
N THR A 15 -10.00 -5.10 -25.42
CA THR A 15 -9.31 -5.42 -26.68
C THR A 15 -7.80 -5.63 -26.53
N PHE A 16 -7.14 -5.00 -25.56
CA PHE A 16 -5.67 -5.08 -25.40
C PHE A 16 -5.18 -6.52 -25.14
N TRP A 17 -5.87 -7.29 -24.31
CA TRP A 17 -5.44 -8.64 -23.93
C TRP A 17 -5.53 -9.67 -25.05
N LYS A 18 -6.45 -9.49 -26.01
CA LYS A 18 -6.59 -10.41 -27.15
C LYS A 18 -5.37 -10.39 -28.08
N ASN A 19 -4.67 -9.25 -28.16
CA ASN A 19 -3.46 -9.11 -28.97
C ASN A 19 -2.20 -9.66 -28.27
N LEU A 20 -2.24 -9.90 -26.95
CA LEU A 20 -1.07 -10.36 -26.19
C LEU A 20 -0.80 -11.86 -26.35
N LEU A 21 -1.84 -12.67 -26.60
CA LEU A 21 -1.73 -14.13 -26.68
C LEU A 21 -2.69 -14.71 -27.76
N PRO A 22 -2.38 -14.53 -29.05
CA PRO A 22 -3.26 -14.97 -30.13
C PRO A 22 -3.51 -16.50 -30.18
N ASP A 23 -2.58 -17.32 -29.67
CA ASP A 23 -2.63 -18.80 -29.80
C ASP A 23 -2.85 -19.58 -28.49
N ARG A 24 -2.98 -18.91 -27.34
CA ARG A 24 -3.14 -19.63 -26.05
C ARG A 24 -4.57 -19.59 -25.55
N LYS A 25 -5.34 -20.63 -25.93
CA LYS A 25 -6.75 -20.83 -25.54
C LYS A 25 -6.98 -21.09 -24.04
N GLU A 26 -5.92 -21.37 -23.28
CA GLU A 26 -5.97 -21.72 -21.84
C GLU A 26 -4.99 -20.87 -21.01
N ALA A 27 -4.83 -19.60 -21.34
CA ALA A 27 -3.99 -18.69 -20.55
C ALA A 27 -4.78 -17.97 -19.46
N ILE A 28 -4.16 -17.81 -18.30
CA ILE A 28 -4.61 -16.91 -17.23
C ILE A 28 -3.71 -15.69 -17.24
N LEU A 29 -4.30 -14.51 -17.29
CA LEU A 29 -3.59 -13.24 -17.29
C LEU A 29 -3.56 -12.68 -15.87
N PHE A 30 -2.35 -12.37 -15.42
CA PHE A 30 -2.13 -11.66 -14.16
C PHE A 30 -1.76 -10.21 -14.47
N THR A 31 -2.60 -9.27 -14.04
CA THR A 31 -2.45 -7.86 -14.38
C THR A 31 -2.91 -6.97 -13.25
N GLY A 32 -2.51 -5.70 -13.29
CA GLY A 32 -2.77 -4.79 -12.20
C GLY A 32 -2.18 -3.41 -12.37
N GLY A 33 -2.39 -2.60 -11.34
CA GLY A 33 -1.79 -1.30 -11.18
C GLY A 33 -1.13 -1.20 -9.81
N VAL A 34 0.04 -0.59 -9.75
CA VAL A 34 0.72 -0.30 -8.50
C VAL A 34 0.91 1.20 -8.37
N GLN A 35 0.62 1.73 -7.20
CA GLN A 35 0.95 3.10 -6.82
C GLN A 35 1.70 3.05 -5.49
N TYR A 36 2.87 3.67 -5.48
CA TYR A 36 3.72 3.75 -4.31
C TYR A 36 4.01 5.21 -4.01
N THR A 37 3.76 5.63 -2.77
CA THR A 37 3.88 7.03 -2.35
C THR A 37 4.65 7.14 -1.05
N GLU A 38 5.52 8.15 -0.99
CA GLU A 38 6.24 8.57 0.21
C GLU A 38 5.70 9.92 0.68
N GLU A 39 5.49 10.05 1.98
CA GLU A 39 5.05 11.28 2.64
C GLU A 39 5.93 11.54 3.87
N ILE A 40 6.52 12.74 3.95
CA ILE A 40 7.34 13.14 5.10
C ILE A 40 6.50 14.04 6.02
N ARG A 41 6.28 13.59 7.26
CA ARG A 41 5.55 14.35 8.28
C ARG A 41 6.52 14.86 9.33
N LYS A 42 6.49 16.18 9.58
CA LYS A 42 7.34 16.85 10.56
C LYS A 42 6.49 17.41 11.70
N SER A 43 6.98 17.28 12.93
CA SER A 43 6.32 17.80 14.12
C SER A 43 7.33 18.39 15.10
N ILE A 44 6.90 19.40 15.85
CA ILE A 44 7.69 19.99 16.94
C ILE A 44 7.25 19.28 18.23
N LEU A 45 8.15 18.51 18.81
CA LEU A 45 7.94 17.90 20.12
C LEU A 45 8.39 18.88 21.21
N GLN A 46 7.47 19.24 22.10
CA GLN A 46 7.78 19.98 23.31
C GLN A 46 7.73 19.02 24.50
N LYS A 47 8.89 18.58 24.98
CA LYS A 47 8.95 17.86 26.25
C LYS A 47 8.60 18.82 27.38
N GLN A 48 7.49 18.58 28.08
CA GLN A 48 7.30 19.17 29.40
C GLN A 48 8.28 18.47 30.35
N LYS A 49 9.10 19.24 31.05
CA LYS A 49 9.95 18.73 32.14
C LYS A 49 9.08 18.66 33.39
N ASP A 50 9.23 17.61 34.19
CA ASP A 50 8.59 17.51 35.50
C ASP A 50 8.90 18.74 36.36
N ARG A 51 7.92 19.16 37.16
CA ARG A 51 7.76 20.50 37.76
C ARG A 51 8.83 20.94 38.77
N PHE A 52 9.90 20.18 38.96
CA PHE A 52 10.94 20.52 39.92
C PHE A 52 12.29 20.68 39.22
N GLU A 53 12.96 21.79 39.53
CA GLU A 53 14.34 22.14 39.16
C GLU A 53 14.52 22.72 37.75
N ASP A 54 14.37 24.06 37.68
CA ASP A 54 15.43 25.02 37.30
C ASP A 54 14.83 26.25 36.55
N PRO A 55 14.90 27.49 37.10
CA PRO A 55 14.28 28.68 36.52
C PRO A 55 14.88 29.16 35.18
N PHE A 56 16.00 28.57 34.73
CA PHE A 56 16.69 28.97 33.49
C PHE A 56 16.77 27.89 32.40
N VAL A 57 16.08 26.74 32.53
CA VAL A 57 16.10 25.70 31.50
C VAL A 57 15.17 26.07 30.34
N SER A 58 15.77 26.50 29.23
CA SER A 58 15.07 26.69 27.96
C SER A 58 14.36 25.39 27.57
N LYS A 59 13.05 25.48 27.28
CA LYS A 59 12.24 24.34 26.83
C LYS A 59 12.93 23.69 25.63
N LYS A 60 13.49 22.48 25.79
CA LYS A 60 14.09 21.72 24.69
C LYS A 60 12.98 21.33 23.70
N ARG A 61 12.84 22.11 22.63
CA ARG A 61 12.01 21.77 21.47
C ARG A 61 12.84 20.87 20.57
N SER A 62 12.38 19.66 20.31
CA SER A 62 13.01 18.75 19.35
C SER A 62 12.12 18.59 18.13
N LEU A 63 12.72 18.63 16.93
CA LEU A 63 12.02 18.30 15.70
C LEU A 63 11.97 16.78 15.55
N ALA A 64 10.78 16.24 15.30
CA ALA A 64 10.60 14.85 14.92
C ALA A 64 10.14 14.78 13.46
N GLU A 65 10.85 13.98 12.66
CA GLU A 65 10.50 13.65 11.29
C GLU A 65 10.07 12.18 11.22
N ARG A 66 8.96 11.91 10.54
CA ARG A 66 8.45 10.55 10.32
C ARG A 66 8.10 10.37 8.85
N ARG A 67 8.64 9.34 8.22
CA ARG A 67 8.39 9.01 6.82
C ARG A 67 7.31 7.97 6.73
N PHE A 68 6.26 8.25 5.97
CA PHE A 68 5.15 7.35 5.71
C PHE A 68 5.23 6.84 4.29
N TYR A 69 5.19 5.53 4.15
CA TYR A 69 5.12 4.88 2.85
C TYR A 69 3.77 4.21 2.71
N THR A 70 3.13 4.40 1.56
CA THR A 70 1.85 3.77 1.22
C THR A 70 1.97 3.05 -0.11
N LEU A 71 1.51 1.81 -0.14
CA LEU A 71 1.42 0.96 -1.32
C LEU A 71 -0.05 0.66 -1.60
N ASN A 72 -0.54 1.12 -2.76
CA ASN A 72 -1.84 0.72 -3.30
C ASN A 72 -1.57 -0.25 -4.46
N LEU A 73 -2.10 -1.47 -4.38
CA LEU A 73 -1.97 -2.49 -5.42
C LEU A 73 -3.35 -2.97 -5.86
N ASP A 74 -3.68 -2.73 -7.11
CA ASP A 74 -4.85 -3.32 -7.78
C ASP A 74 -4.40 -4.58 -8.53
N LEU A 75 -5.04 -5.72 -8.25
CA LEU A 75 -4.66 -7.01 -8.81
C LEU A 75 -5.87 -7.69 -9.45
N TYR A 76 -5.67 -8.17 -10.67
CA TYR A 76 -6.67 -8.82 -11.50
C TYR A 76 -6.12 -10.13 -12.06
N ILE A 77 -6.94 -11.18 -11.96
CA ILE A 77 -6.73 -12.45 -12.65
C ILE A 77 -7.84 -12.58 -13.67
N ILE A 78 -7.48 -12.70 -14.94
CA ILE A 78 -8.42 -12.69 -16.07
C ILE A 78 -8.24 -13.98 -16.86
N ASP A 79 -9.33 -14.65 -17.19
CA ASP A 79 -9.34 -15.74 -18.17
C ASP A 79 -9.11 -15.14 -19.57
N ALA A 80 -8.02 -15.52 -20.22
CA ALA A 80 -7.66 -14.98 -21.55
C ALA A 80 -8.67 -15.35 -22.64
N LYS A 81 -9.39 -16.48 -22.50
CA LYS A 81 -10.37 -16.95 -23.49
C LYS A 81 -11.64 -16.11 -23.46
N THR A 82 -12.17 -15.87 -22.26
CA THR A 82 -13.45 -15.18 -22.08
C THR A 82 -13.29 -13.68 -21.80
N GLY A 83 -12.11 -13.24 -21.38
CA GLY A 83 -11.86 -11.90 -20.86
C GLY A 83 -12.53 -11.66 -19.49
N LYS A 84 -13.08 -12.72 -18.86
CA LYS A 84 -13.76 -12.60 -17.57
C LYS A 84 -12.74 -12.48 -16.44
N ALA A 85 -12.93 -11.50 -15.57
CA ALA A 85 -12.14 -11.40 -14.34
C ALA A 85 -12.54 -12.53 -13.38
N LEU A 86 -11.61 -13.45 -13.13
CA LEU A 86 -11.73 -14.54 -12.17
C LEU A 86 -11.47 -14.05 -10.74
N TYR A 87 -10.58 -13.07 -10.60
CA TYR A 87 -10.24 -12.45 -9.33
C TYR A 87 -9.99 -10.97 -9.51
N LYS A 88 -10.48 -10.17 -8.57
CA LYS A 88 -10.20 -8.74 -8.49
C LYS A 88 -10.07 -8.35 -7.04
N ARG A 89 -8.94 -7.76 -6.67
CA ARG A 89 -8.75 -7.21 -5.33
C ARG A 89 -7.83 -6.01 -5.33
N THR A 90 -8.13 -5.08 -4.46
CA THR A 90 -7.28 -3.94 -4.15
C THR A 90 -6.69 -4.12 -2.77
N PHE A 91 -5.38 -3.93 -2.65
CA PHE A 91 -4.64 -3.93 -1.40
C PHE A 91 -4.13 -2.52 -1.12
N LYS A 92 -4.19 -2.12 0.15
CA LYS A 92 -3.65 -0.87 0.64
C LYS A 92 -2.88 -1.14 1.91
N GLU A 93 -1.57 -0.94 1.87
CA GLU A 93 -0.69 -1.03 3.03
C GLU A 93 0.00 0.30 3.27
N SER A 94 0.10 0.71 4.52
CA SER A 94 0.88 1.88 4.90
C SER A 94 1.71 1.60 6.15
N LYS A 95 2.89 2.23 6.23
CA LYS A 95 3.74 2.17 7.42
C LYS A 95 4.53 3.46 7.59
N GLY A 96 4.57 3.95 8.82
CA GLY A 96 5.35 5.12 9.22
C GLY A 96 6.62 4.70 9.94
N PHE A 97 7.76 5.27 9.55
CA PHE A 97 9.08 5.01 10.10
C PHE A 97 9.66 6.27 10.72
N GLU A 98 10.17 6.13 11.94
CA GLU A 98 10.87 7.21 12.67
C GLU A 98 12.37 7.22 12.35
N ASN A 99 12.93 6.06 12.00
CA ASN A 99 14.34 5.94 11.66
C ASN A 99 14.56 6.33 10.17
N PRO A 100 15.35 7.38 9.88
CA PRO A 100 15.61 7.82 8.50
C PRO A 100 16.43 6.82 7.66
N LYS A 101 17.06 5.82 8.30
CA LYS A 101 17.76 4.73 7.59
C LYS A 101 16.79 3.75 6.92
N GLN A 102 15.51 3.80 7.25
CA GLN A 102 14.49 2.97 6.60
C GLN A 102 14.07 3.64 5.29
N THR A 103 14.77 3.26 4.22
CA THR A 103 14.64 3.84 2.89
C THR A 103 13.35 3.38 2.18
N ALA A 104 12.98 4.07 1.11
CA ALA A 104 11.83 3.71 0.29
C ALA A 104 11.88 2.24 -0.22
N PRO A 105 12.99 1.70 -0.75
CA PRO A 105 13.05 0.29 -1.14
C PRO A 105 12.81 -0.69 0.01
N PHE A 106 13.33 -0.39 1.20
CA PHE A 106 13.10 -1.21 2.40
C PHE A 106 11.62 -1.20 2.80
N ALA A 107 11.02 -0.02 2.85
CA ALA A 107 9.60 0.14 3.12
C ALA A 107 8.73 -0.57 2.07
N PHE A 108 9.06 -0.44 0.79
CA PHE A 108 8.37 -1.18 -0.28
C PHE A 108 8.44 -2.68 -0.06
N PHE A 109 9.61 -3.22 0.26
CA PHE A 109 9.79 -4.65 0.54
C PHE A 109 8.88 -5.11 1.70
N GLU A 110 8.85 -4.39 2.82
CA GLU A 110 7.97 -4.76 3.93
C GLU A 110 6.48 -4.70 3.54
N LEU A 111 6.07 -3.67 2.81
CA LEU A 111 4.68 -3.50 2.39
C LEU A 111 4.26 -4.60 1.39
N ILE A 112 5.10 -4.94 0.41
CA ILE A 112 4.78 -6.01 -0.55
C ILE A 112 4.75 -7.39 0.10
N GLN A 113 5.57 -7.66 1.12
CA GLN A 113 5.48 -8.92 1.88
C GLN A 113 4.14 -9.04 2.63
N LYS A 114 3.61 -7.94 3.18
CA LYS A 114 2.27 -7.93 3.78
C LYS A 114 1.18 -8.18 2.74
N VAL A 115 1.28 -7.55 1.57
CA VAL A 115 0.34 -7.81 0.46
C VAL A 115 0.41 -9.26 0.01
N LYS A 116 1.62 -9.81 -0.16
CA LYS A 116 1.86 -11.21 -0.51
C LYS A 116 1.16 -12.15 0.48
N ALA A 117 1.38 -11.97 1.78
CA ALA A 117 0.73 -12.76 2.81
C ALA A 117 -0.81 -12.67 2.75
N LYS A 118 -1.36 -11.46 2.59
CA LYS A 118 -2.81 -11.28 2.43
C LYS A 118 -3.32 -11.95 1.16
N PHE A 119 -2.63 -11.79 0.03
CA PHE A 119 -2.99 -12.38 -1.25
C PHE A 119 -3.07 -13.91 -1.17
N PHE A 120 -2.03 -14.56 -0.65
CA PHE A 120 -2.02 -16.02 -0.50
C PHE A 120 -3.09 -16.52 0.46
N ARG A 121 -3.30 -15.85 1.60
CA ARG A 121 -4.41 -16.20 2.51
C ARG A 121 -5.77 -16.19 1.80
N ASN A 122 -6.00 -15.20 0.95
CA ASN A 122 -7.27 -15.07 0.23
C ASN A 122 -7.48 -16.11 -0.88
N ILE A 123 -6.40 -16.58 -1.49
CA ILE A 123 -6.48 -17.56 -2.60
C ILE A 123 -6.43 -19.00 -2.07
N LEU A 124 -5.59 -19.26 -1.08
CA LEU A 124 -5.36 -20.60 -0.52
C LEU A 124 -6.32 -20.94 0.62
N GLY A 125 -7.08 -19.97 1.14
CA GLY A 125 -8.09 -20.21 2.18
C GLY A 125 -7.52 -20.46 3.58
N GLU A 126 -6.27 -20.07 3.85
CA GLU A 126 -5.68 -20.23 5.18
C GLU A 126 -6.39 -19.33 6.20
N ALA A 127 -7.18 -19.98 7.07
CA ALA A 127 -7.86 -19.34 8.18
C ALA A 127 -6.84 -18.94 9.26
N THR A 128 -6.73 -17.65 9.58
CA THR A 128 -6.14 -17.19 10.83
C THR A 128 -7.25 -16.64 11.70
N ILE A 129 -7.27 -17.08 12.96
CA ILE A 129 -8.12 -16.51 14.00
C ILE A 129 -7.76 -15.03 14.09
N GLN A 130 -8.68 -14.15 13.71
CA GLN A 130 -8.56 -12.73 14.01
C GLN A 130 -8.84 -12.57 15.50
N GLU A 131 -7.80 -12.28 16.29
CA GLU A 131 -7.99 -11.75 17.64
C GLU A 131 -8.66 -10.38 17.52
N ARG A 132 -9.99 -10.40 17.57
CA ARG A 132 -10.79 -9.19 17.75
C ARG A 132 -10.68 -8.84 19.22
N TYR A 133 -9.85 -7.84 19.53
CA TYR A 133 -9.88 -7.21 20.85
C TYR A 133 -11.26 -6.57 21.01
N LEU A 134 -12.12 -7.19 21.82
CA LEU A 134 -13.30 -6.55 22.37
C LEU A 134 -12.79 -5.50 23.37
N ILE A 135 -13.00 -4.22 23.05
CA ILE A 135 -12.86 -3.16 24.03
C ILE A 135 -14.17 -3.19 24.84
N TYR A 136 -14.06 -3.50 26.13
CA TYR A 136 -15.16 -3.44 27.11
C TYR A 136 -15.03 -2.15 27.92
#